data_AF-A0A0X3YE10-F1
#
_entry.id   AF-A0A0X3YE10-F1
#
_cell.length_a   1.000
_cell.length_b   1.000
_cell.length_c   1.000
_cell.angle_alpha   90.00
_cell.angle_beta   90.00
_cell.angle_gamma   90.00
#
_symmetry.space_group_name_H-M   'P 1'
#
loop_
_entity.id
_entity.type
_entity.pdbx_description
1 polymer ?
#
loop_
_entity_poly.entity_id
_entity_poly.type
_entity_poly.pdbx_seq_one_letter_code
_entity_poly.pdbx_strand_id
1 'polypeptide(L)'
;MTDGITNIAGNLPELCAVAIELLGIAIISIIALYALAHGGRRLVKGDSLSDIQQQMRQQLGRGILLGLEFLIAADIIHTVAVELTFETVGVLALVVLIRTFLSFTLELELTGKWPWQQGRSGKE
;
A
#
# COMPACT_ATOMS: atom_id res chain seq x y z
N MET A 1 34.97 -2.55 -20.29
CA MET A 1 34.65 -1.50 -19.29
C MET A 1 33.23 -0.93 -19.48
N THR A 2 32.58 -1.19 -20.61
CA THR A 2 31.18 -0.85 -20.92
C THR A 2 30.14 -1.76 -20.25
N ASP A 3 30.51 -2.99 -19.88
CA ASP A 3 29.58 -4.02 -19.39
C ASP A 3 29.10 -3.80 -17.94
N GLY A 4 29.86 -3.02 -17.16
CA GLY A 4 29.49 -2.64 -15.80
C GLY A 4 28.44 -1.53 -15.76
N ILE A 5 28.47 -0.59 -16.72
CA ILE A 5 27.53 0.53 -16.78
C ILE A 5 26.19 0.09 -17.37
N THR A 6 26.20 -0.83 -18.35
CA THR A 6 24.96 -1.40 -18.91
C THR A 6 24.21 -2.30 -17.93
N ASN A 7 24.92 -3.08 -17.10
CA ASN A 7 24.28 -3.83 -16.00
C ASN A 7 23.64 -2.91 -14.95
N ILE A 8 24.28 -1.79 -14.61
CA ILE A 8 23.72 -0.82 -13.65
C ILE A 8 22.50 -0.10 -14.26
N ALA A 9 22.54 0.26 -15.54
CA ALA A 9 21.42 0.90 -16.23
C ALA A 9 20.23 -0.05 -16.42
N GLY A 10 20.46 -1.33 -16.71
CA GLY A 10 19.41 -2.34 -16.87
C GLY A 10 18.66 -2.67 -15.57
N ASN A 11 19.34 -2.68 -14.43
CA ASN A 11 18.73 -2.96 -13.12
C ASN A 11 18.20 -1.72 -12.38
N LEU A 12 18.38 -0.52 -12.93
CA LEU A 12 17.98 0.72 -12.27
C LEU A 12 16.47 0.79 -11.98
N PRO A 13 15.56 0.43 -12.92
CA PRO A 13 14.13 0.45 -12.64
C PRO A 13 13.74 -0.55 -11.55
N GLU A 14 14.34 -1.75 -11.58
CA GLU A 14 14.07 -2.82 -10.63
C GLU A 14 14.52 -2.44 -9.21
N LEU A 15 15.69 -1.82 -9.08
CA LEU A 15 16.18 -1.33 -7.79
C LEU A 15 15.29 -0.22 -7.22
N CYS A 16 14.85 0.71 -8.07
CA CYS A 16 13.91 1.76 -7.68
C CYS A 16 12.56 1.19 -7.25
N ALA A 17 12.01 0.23 -7.99
CA ALA A 17 10.74 -0.41 -7.67
C ALA A 17 10.81 -1.11 -6.29
N VAL A 18 11.84 -1.92 -6.06
CA VAL A 18 12.03 -2.63 -4.78
C VAL A 18 12.24 -1.65 -3.63
N ALA A 19 13.01 -0.59 -3.82
CA ALA A 19 13.22 0.42 -2.78
C ALA A 19 11.91 1.13 -2.38
N ILE A 20 11.09 1.48 -3.38
CA ILE A 20 9.80 2.14 -3.17
C ILE A 20 8.79 1.18 -2.54
N GLU A 21 8.77 -0.09 -2.97
CA GLU A 21 7.93 -1.13 -2.38
C GLU A 21 8.27 -1.34 -0.90
N LEU A 22 9.55 -1.53 -0.58
CA LEU A 22 10.03 -1.68 0.80
C LEU A 22 9.67 -0.46 1.65
N LEU A 23 9.76 0.75 1.09
CA LEU A 23 9.35 1.97 1.78
C LEU A 23 7.85 1.96 2.10
N GLY A 24 7.00 1.61 1.13
CA GLY A 24 5.55 1.49 1.33
C GLY A 24 5.20 0.46 2.41
N ILE A 25 5.78 -0.74 2.34
CA ILE A 25 5.60 -1.80 3.34
C ILE A 25 6.08 -1.34 4.72
N ALA A 26 7.23 -0.68 4.79
CA ALA A 26 7.79 -0.17 6.05
C ALA A 26 6.87 0.88 6.68
N ILE A 27 6.34 1.83 5.90
CA ILE A 27 5.42 2.86 6.38
C ILE A 27 4.15 2.22 6.97
N ILE A 28 3.52 1.29 6.24
CA ILE A 28 2.32 0.57 6.70
C ILE A 28 2.63 -0.17 8.00
N SER A 29 3.73 -0.91 8.03
CA SER A 29 4.13 -1.75 9.17
C SER A 29 4.43 -0.92 10.41
N ILE A 30 5.17 0.18 10.27
CA ILE A 30 5.53 1.08 11.38
C ILE A 30 4.28 1.73 11.97
N ILE A 31 3.39 2.26 11.12
CA ILE A 31 2.16 2.91 11.59
C ILE A 31 1.23 1.89 12.25
N ALA A 32 1.12 0.68 11.68
CA ALA A 32 0.34 -0.40 12.28
C ALA A 32 0.86 -0.81 13.66
N LEU A 33 2.18 -1.00 13.78
CA LEU A 33 2.82 -1.35 15.04
C LEU A 33 2.67 -0.22 16.08
N TYR A 34 2.84 1.03 15.67
CA TYR A 34 2.65 2.19 16.53
C TYR A 34 1.22 2.30 17.03
N ALA A 35 0.23 2.16 16.14
CA ALA A 35 -1.19 2.22 16.48
C ALA A 35 -1.57 1.09 17.46
N LEU A 36 -1.06 -0.13 17.24
CA LEU A 36 -1.28 -1.28 18.12
C LEU A 36 -0.64 -1.08 19.50
N ALA A 37 0.62 -0.64 19.55
CA ALA A 37 1.34 -0.41 20.80
C ALA A 37 0.71 0.73 21.61
N HIS A 38 0.29 1.81 20.95
CA HIS A 38 -0.36 2.94 21.59
C HIS A 38 -1.76 2.57 22.09
N GLY A 39 -2.56 1.86 21.27
CA GLY A 39 -3.87 1.37 21.64
C GLY A 39 -3.81 0.39 22.83
N GLY A 40 -2.87 -0.55 22.81
CA GLY A 40 -2.66 -1.51 23.91
C GLY A 40 -2.27 -0.82 25.21
N ARG A 41 -1.39 0.19 25.17
CA ARG A 41 -1.04 0.98 26.37
C ARG A 41 -2.23 1.75 26.93
N ARG A 42 -3.11 2.29 26.08
CA ARG A 42 -4.33 2.99 26.54
C ARG A 42 -5.38 2.06 27.10
N LEU A 43 -5.49 0.84 26.55
CA LEU A 43 -6.35 -0.21 27.08
C LEU A 43 -5.97 -0.56 28.53
N VAL A 44 -4.66 -0.73 28.78
CA VAL A 44 -4.13 -1.02 30.13
C VAL A 44 -4.34 0.16 31.09
N LYS A 45 -4.41 1.38 30.59
CA LYS A 45 -4.70 2.59 31.40
C LYS A 45 -6.18 2.81 31.70
N GLY A 46 -7.08 2.00 31.14
CA GLY A 46 -8.52 2.08 31.40
C GLY A 46 -9.27 3.16 30.59
N ASP A 47 -8.68 3.64 29.49
CA ASP A 47 -9.36 4.57 28.59
C ASP A 47 -10.56 3.89 27.90
N SER A 48 -11.53 4.69 27.46
CA SER A 48 -12.73 4.24 26.74
C SER A 48 -12.36 3.48 25.44
N LEU A 49 -12.88 2.26 25.30
CA LEU A 49 -12.63 1.41 24.13
C LEU A 49 -13.04 2.08 22.81
N SER A 50 -14.10 2.90 22.83
CA SER A 50 -14.60 3.63 21.67
C SER A 50 -13.59 4.64 21.13
N ASP A 51 -12.94 5.40 22.00
CA ASP A 51 -12.03 6.47 21.60
C ASP A 51 -10.69 5.89 21.14
N ILE A 52 -10.25 4.79 21.76
CA ILE A 52 -9.08 4.03 21.33
C ILE A 52 -9.30 3.47 19.92
N GLN A 53 -10.43 2.79 19.69
CA GLN A 53 -10.74 2.19 18.39
C GLN A 53 -10.86 3.25 17.28
N GLN A 54 -11.53 4.37 17.56
CA GLN A 54 -11.68 5.44 16.57
C GLN A 54 -10.34 6.07 16.20
N GLN A 55 -9.48 6.36 17.17
CA GLN A 55 -8.14 6.92 16.92
C GLN A 55 -7.23 5.91 16.22
N MET A 56 -7.33 4.63 16.56
CA MET A 56 -6.56 3.57 15.92
C MET A 56 -6.96 3.42 14.44
N ARG A 57 -8.26 3.41 14.14
CA ARG A 57 -8.78 3.39 12.76
C ARG A 57 -8.33 4.60 11.94
N GLN A 58 -8.35 5.80 12.52
CA GLN A 58 -7.89 7.01 11.84
C GLN A 58 -6.38 6.99 11.53
N GLN A 59 -5.56 6.53 12.47
CA GLN A 59 -4.12 6.43 12.27
C GLN A 59 -3.75 5.34 11.26
N LEU A 60 -4.38 4.17 11.37
CA LEU A 60 -4.21 3.08 10.41
C LEU A 60 -4.65 3.48 9.01
N GLY A 61 -5.82 4.10 8.87
CA GLY A 61 -6.34 4.53 7.56
C GLY A 61 -5.39 5.52 6.86
N ARG A 62 -4.85 6.51 7.58
CA ARG A 62 -3.87 7.46 7.03
C ARG A 62 -2.57 6.78 6.63
N GLY A 63 -2.08 5.85 7.45
CA GLY A 63 -0.83 5.13 7.17
C GLY A 63 -0.94 4.16 6.00
N ILE A 64 -2.07 3.45 5.91
CA ILE A 64 -2.36 2.55 4.79
C ILE A 64 -2.49 3.35 3.48
N LEU A 65 -3.21 4.48 3.48
CA LEU A 65 -3.35 5.32 2.29
C LEU A 65 -1.99 5.77 1.75
N LEU A 66 -1.13 6.30 2.64
CA LEU A 66 0.22 6.72 2.28
C LEU A 66 1.06 5.55 1.76
N GLY A 67 1.02 4.40 2.45
CA GLY A 67 1.74 3.21 2.02
C GLY A 67 1.28 2.69 0.66
N LEU A 68 -0.03 2.75 0.38
CA LEU A 68 -0.60 2.38 -0.91
C LEU A 68 -0.13 3.30 -2.03
N GLU A 69 0.06 4.60 -1.81
CA GLU A 69 0.63 5.50 -2.82
C GLU A 69 2.03 5.04 -3.26
N PHE A 70 2.89 4.64 -2.31
CA PHE A 70 4.21 4.08 -2.62
C PHE A 70 4.12 2.71 -3.28
N LEU A 71 3.28 1.81 -2.77
CA LEU A 71 3.10 0.50 -3.38
C LEU A 71 2.65 0.64 -4.84
N ILE A 72 1.64 1.47 -5.12
CA ILE A 72 1.16 1.76 -6.49
C ILE A 72 2.30 2.26 -7.37
N ALA A 73 3.12 3.19 -6.89
CA ALA A 73 4.28 3.66 -7.64
C ALA A 73 5.27 2.52 -7.98
N ALA A 74 5.53 1.61 -7.06
CA ALA A 74 6.39 0.45 -7.31
C ALA A 74 5.86 -0.47 -8.43
N ASP A 75 4.54 -0.71 -8.51
CA ASP A 75 3.98 -1.50 -9.62
C ASP A 75 4.03 -0.80 -10.95
N ILE A 76 3.81 0.52 -10.97
CA ILE A 76 3.94 1.28 -12.21
C ILE A 76 5.37 1.12 -12.74
N ILE A 77 6.38 1.15 -11.87
CA ILE A 77 7.77 0.95 -12.29
C ILE A 77 7.98 -0.49 -12.78
N HIS A 78 7.51 -1.51 -12.06
CA HIS A 78 7.59 -2.90 -12.50
C HIS A 78 6.91 -3.16 -13.85
N THR A 79 5.77 -2.50 -14.11
CA THR A 79 5.02 -2.65 -15.36
C THR A 79 5.68 -1.94 -16.55
N VAL A 80 6.32 -0.79 -16.32
CA VAL A 80 6.98 -0.01 -17.38
C VAL A 80 8.39 -0.52 -17.71
N ALA A 81 9.07 -1.18 -16.76
CA ALA A 81 10.44 -1.65 -16.94
C ALA A 81 10.59 -2.92 -17.80
N VAL A 82 9.50 -3.61 -18.13
CA VAL A 82 9.52 -4.89 -18.85
C VAL A 82 9.30 -4.67 -20.35
N GLU A 83 10.11 -5.30 -21.20
CA GLU A 83 9.85 -5.36 -22.64
C GLU A 83 8.56 -6.15 -22.91
N LEU A 84 7.59 -5.50 -23.57
CA LEU A 84 6.28 -6.10 -23.85
C LEU A 84 6.40 -7.22 -24.90
N THR A 85 6.36 -8.46 -24.45
CA THR A 85 6.11 -9.67 -25.25
C THR A 85 4.76 -10.27 -24.82
N PHE A 86 4.10 -11.05 -25.67
CA PHE A 86 2.78 -11.63 -25.32
C PHE A 86 2.82 -12.50 -24.05
N GLU A 87 3.95 -13.14 -23.75
CA GLU A 87 4.14 -13.94 -22.54
C GLU A 87 4.36 -13.07 -21.30
N THR A 88 5.26 -12.09 -21.38
CA THR A 88 5.55 -11.16 -20.26
C THR A 88 4.35 -10.27 -19.92
N VAL A 89 3.58 -9.84 -20.92
CA VAL A 89 2.33 -9.08 -20.73
C VAL A 89 1.27 -9.90 -19.99
N GLY A 90 1.19 -11.21 -20.24
CA GLY A 90 0.24 -12.09 -19.56
C GLY A 90 0.51 -12.19 -18.05
N VAL A 91 1.78 -12.40 -17.69
CA VAL A 91 2.20 -12.42 -16.27
C VAL A 91 1.97 -11.05 -15.62
N LEU A 92 2.30 -9.98 -16.34
CA LEU A 92 2.13 -8.62 -15.83
C LEU A 92 0.66 -8.29 -15.56
N ALA A 93 -0.23 -8.60 -16.50
CA ALA A 93 -1.66 -8.38 -16.35
C ALA A 93 -2.23 -9.17 -15.17
N LEU A 94 -1.74 -10.40 -14.94
CA LEU A 94 -2.13 -11.22 -13.80
C LEU A 94 -1.68 -10.60 -12.47
N VAL A 95 -0.44 -10.13 -12.38
CA VAL A 95 0.09 -9.49 -11.15
C VAL A 95 -0.69 -8.21 -10.83
N VAL A 96 -0.92 -7.35 -11.82
CA VAL A 96 -1.72 -6.12 -11.66
C VAL A 96 -3.16 -6.43 -11.23
N LEU A 97 -3.76 -7.48 -11.79
CA LEU A 97 -5.12 -7.93 -11.42
C LEU A 97 -5.17 -8.42 -9.98
N ILE A 98 -4.21 -9.26 -9.57
CA ILE A 98 -4.09 -9.72 -8.18
C ILE A 98 -3.93 -8.54 -7.24
N ARG A 99 -3.06 -7.58 -7.56
CA ARG A 99 -2.88 -6.39 -6.72
C ARG A 99 -4.17 -5.59 -6.61
N THR A 100 -4.79 -5.27 -7.74
CA THR A 100 -6.05 -4.50 -7.74
C THR A 100 -7.10 -5.20 -6.90
N PHE A 101 -7.24 -6.52 -7.04
CA PHE A 101 -8.20 -7.30 -6.26
C PHE A 101 -7.89 -7.29 -4.76
N LEU A 102 -6.64 -7.58 -4.36
CA LEU A 102 -6.26 -7.61 -2.94
C LEU A 102 -6.38 -6.24 -2.28
N SER A 103 -5.86 -5.19 -2.92
CA SER A 103 -6.00 -3.81 -2.42
C SER A 103 -7.46 -3.42 -2.30
N PHE A 104 -8.30 -3.78 -3.28
CA PHE A 104 -9.74 -3.53 -3.26
C PHE A 104 -10.47 -4.27 -2.13
N THR A 105 -10.17 -5.56 -1.92
CA THR A 105 -10.76 -6.34 -0.83
C THR A 105 -10.37 -5.81 0.55
N LEU A 106 -9.10 -5.44 0.74
CA LEU A 106 -8.63 -4.84 2.00
C LEU A 106 -9.32 -3.51 2.32
N GLU A 107 -9.49 -2.65 1.31
CA GLU A 107 -10.17 -1.36 1.49
C GLU A 107 -11.66 -1.54 1.82
N LEU A 108 -12.31 -2.54 1.20
CA LEU A 108 -13.69 -2.93 1.50
C LEU A 108 -13.85 -3.46 2.93
N GLU A 109 -12.94 -4.32 3.39
CA GLU A 109 -12.96 -4.86 4.75
C GLU A 109 -12.76 -3.75 5.79
N LEU A 110 -11.83 -2.84 5.52
CA LEU A 110 -11.50 -1.75 6.45
C LEU A 110 -12.61 -0.70 6.54
N THR A 111 -13.28 -0.40 5.42
CA THR A 111 -14.31 0.65 5.31
C THR A 111 -15.72 0.12 5.59
N GLY A 112 -15.98 -1.17 5.35
CA GLY A 112 -17.31 -1.78 5.43
C GLY A 112 -18.36 -1.18 4.49
N LYS A 113 -17.94 -0.32 3.55
CA LYS A 113 -18.79 0.36 2.57
C LYS A 113 -18.10 0.27 1.21
N TRP A 114 -18.89 0.15 0.15
CA TRP A 114 -18.35 0.14 -1.19
C TRP A 114 -17.68 1.50 -1.52
N PRO A 115 -16.56 1.54 -2.25
CA PRO A 115 -15.82 2.78 -2.53
C PRO A 115 -16.67 3.84 -3.24
N TRP A 116 -17.64 3.43 -4.07
CA TRP A 116 -18.58 4.35 -4.73
C TRP A 116 -19.69 4.91 -3.83
N GLN A 117 -19.74 4.52 -2.55
CA GLN A 117 -20.72 5.05 -1.58
C GLN A 117 -20.21 6.29 -0.82
N GLN A 118 -18.97 6.74 -1.04
CA GLN A 118 -18.38 7.86 -0.29
C GLN A 118 -18.89 9.26 -0.68
N GLY A 119 -19.81 9.36 -1.65
CA GLY A 119 -20.30 10.65 -2.20
C GLY A 119 -21.66 11.17 -1.70
N ARG A 120 -22.24 10.66 -0.62
CA ARG A 120 -23.56 11.12 -0.10
C ARG A 120 -23.52 11.52 1.37
N SER A 121 -22.79 12.58 1.68
CA SER A 121 -23.02 13.37 2.91
C SER A 121 -22.94 14.84 2.57
N GLY A 122 -23.95 15.30 1.83
CA GLY A 122 -24.17 16.71 1.49
C GLY A 122 -25.66 17.02 1.55
N LYS A 123 -26.20 17.00 2.77
CA LYS A 123 -27.43 17.66 3.27
C LYS A 123 -27.16 17.74 4.79
N GLU A 124 -27.13 18.89 5.46
CA GLU A 124 -28.03 20.06 5.39
C GLU A 124 -27.28 21.36 5.70
#